data_AF-A0A7S3GD92-F1
#
_entry.id   AF-A0A7S3GD92-F1
#
_cell.length_a   1.000
_cell.length_b   1.000
_cell.length_c   1.000
_cell.angle_alpha   90.00
_cell.angle_beta   90.00
_cell.angle_gamma   90.00
#
_symmetry.space_group_name_H-M   'P 1'
#
loop_
_entity.id
_entity.type
_entity.pdbx_description
1 polymer ?
#
loop_
_entity_poly.entity_id
_entity_poly.type
_entity_poly.pdbx_seq_one_letter_code
_entity_poly.pdbx_strand_id
1 'polypeptide(L)'
;RRRSHARNSFRLRLADYLLHPSTSFCLCPFPTSHLVSPTSTRSRCSRVHLSLTALTMLARRATATALRVSSRARVIGARSIAATADIGQAGVEADGDAKPFSAIPKPFLLPIVGSAFDFRTAGLDKGYKVQLERKKELGHIYFDKLFTLEGVYLSNVEDVQKVFSHEGRNPRRFPFQIWKDTRAEVGSVGGVFNLDGDDWRDARRNLAAKMLKPKEVRAYVPRFEAIAADLIAALERNAGEDGVVKGIDNLHFRWSLESIASVVFDTRIGCLEAQPRQEVDEFITGVLDFFSNSFKTLLEPAFFRQLGIGHYGGIVDAFRRIQKAGYYYIDKKLEEVQAMHASLPAESEADFVTYLISRKDVSKEEVVGSALEMLAGGVDTTSNTLMWTLYALADHPEKQARLKEEVEGVMKGGEGMTAAHLQNMPYLKACIKESQRLYPVANINSRRLDHDIVLSGYTVPKGTTLLLDTMSMGYDERYFTDPTQYKPERWLEGGEKRAGPVAFASLPFGFGPRMCVGRRVAEAEIQVALAKISRHFSGWESKDSTIEPAVTLLLGPERPLQLKFNK
;
A
#
# COMPACT_ATOMS: atom_id res chain seq x y z
N ARG A 1 -39.27 -22.20 1.89
CA ARG A 1 -38.88 -23.45 2.60
C ARG A 1 -39.14 -24.61 1.63
N ARG A 2 -38.22 -25.44 1.10
CA ARG A 2 -36.78 -25.69 1.17
C ARG A 2 -36.29 -25.80 -0.29
N ARG A 3 -35.34 -24.98 -0.75
CA ARG A 3 -34.50 -25.15 -1.96
C ARG A 3 -33.58 -23.93 -2.10
N SER A 4 -32.58 -23.80 -1.23
CA SER A 4 -31.52 -22.78 -1.40
C SER A 4 -30.19 -23.11 -0.70
N HIS A 5 -29.94 -24.36 -0.30
CA HIS A 5 -28.72 -24.74 0.44
C HIS A 5 -27.98 -25.92 -0.23
N ALA A 6 -27.64 -25.80 -1.51
CA ALA A 6 -26.82 -26.80 -2.21
C ALA A 6 -26.05 -26.21 -3.42
N ARG A 7 -25.48 -25.00 -3.32
CA ARG A 7 -24.64 -24.42 -4.39
C ARG A 7 -23.26 -23.90 -3.97
N ASN A 8 -22.86 -24.05 -2.71
CA ASN A 8 -21.59 -23.48 -2.20
C ASN A 8 -20.42 -24.46 -2.03
N SER A 9 -20.47 -25.69 -2.55
CA SER A 9 -19.40 -26.69 -2.30
C SER A 9 -18.68 -27.23 -3.54
N PHE A 10 -18.72 -26.52 -4.69
CA PHE A 10 -18.07 -27.00 -5.93
C PHE A 10 -17.20 -25.98 -6.68
N ARG A 11 -16.83 -24.88 -6.05
CA ARG A 11 -15.87 -23.90 -6.59
C ARG A 11 -14.71 -23.77 -5.62
N LEU A 12 -13.61 -24.48 -5.90
CA LEU A 12 -12.25 -24.33 -5.37
C LEU A 12 -11.59 -25.70 -5.53
N ARG A 13 -10.68 -25.82 -6.50
CA ARG A 13 -9.72 -26.94 -6.64
C ARG A 13 -8.78 -26.82 -7.85
N LEU A 14 -9.00 -25.86 -8.76
CA LEU A 14 -8.07 -25.60 -9.88
C LEU A 14 -7.11 -24.42 -9.63
N ALA A 15 -7.48 -23.48 -8.74
CA ALA A 15 -6.64 -22.33 -8.39
C ALA A 15 -5.56 -22.68 -7.35
N ASP A 16 -5.79 -23.69 -6.51
CA ASP A 16 -4.89 -24.02 -5.40
C ASP A 16 -3.57 -24.68 -5.85
N TYR A 17 -3.52 -25.23 -7.08
CA TYR A 17 -2.37 -25.99 -7.57
C TYR A 17 -1.19 -25.13 -8.05
N LEU A 18 -1.40 -23.82 -8.25
CA LEU A 18 -0.35 -22.89 -8.69
C LEU A 18 0.01 -21.83 -7.62
N LEU A 19 -0.69 -21.82 -6.48
CA LEU A 19 -0.65 -20.73 -5.50
C LEU A 19 -0.17 -21.13 -4.10
N HIS A 20 0.23 -22.38 -3.85
CA HIS A 20 0.75 -22.82 -2.54
C HIS A 20 2.03 -23.67 -2.68
N PRO A 21 3.18 -23.23 -2.14
CA PRO A 21 4.28 -24.12 -1.80
C PRO A 21 4.13 -24.61 -0.34
N SER A 22 4.09 -25.94 -0.19
CA SER A 22 4.39 -26.75 1.01
C SER A 22 3.58 -26.56 2.31
N THR A 23 2.76 -27.57 2.63
CA THR A 23 2.57 -28.04 4.02
C THR A 23 3.11 -29.47 4.15
N SER A 24 4.25 -29.58 4.84
CA SER A 24 4.80 -30.85 5.31
C SER A 24 3.95 -31.35 6.48
N PHE A 25 3.31 -32.51 6.34
CA PHE A 25 2.63 -33.17 7.45
C PHE A 25 3.62 -34.04 8.24
N CYS A 26 3.95 -33.61 9.45
CA CYS A 26 4.60 -34.44 10.47
C CYS A 26 3.55 -35.38 11.08
N LEU A 27 3.79 -36.69 11.01
CA LEU A 27 3.02 -37.73 11.70
C LEU A 27 3.72 -38.09 13.01
N CYS A 28 3.02 -37.99 14.14
CA CYS A 28 3.26 -38.87 15.28
C CYS A 28 1.92 -39.31 15.92
N PRO A 29 1.82 -40.56 16.44
CA PRO A 29 0.55 -41.25 16.66
C PRO A 29 0.24 -41.46 18.15
N PHE A 30 -1.03 -41.68 18.51
CA PHE A 30 -1.44 -42.35 19.76
C PHE A 30 -2.91 -42.84 19.68
N PRO A 31 -3.35 -43.77 20.55
CA PRO A 31 -3.79 -45.08 20.10
C PRO A 31 -5.28 -45.40 20.37
N THR A 32 -5.65 -46.56 19.85
CA THR A 32 -6.89 -47.33 19.93
C THR A 32 -7.47 -47.57 21.32
N SER A 33 -8.82 -47.60 21.42
CA SER A 33 -9.59 -48.75 21.96
C SER A 33 -11.12 -48.52 22.05
N HIS A 34 -11.89 -49.51 21.54
CA HIS A 34 -13.21 -50.02 21.98
C HIS A 34 -14.45 -49.08 22.03
N LEU A 35 -15.72 -49.49 21.85
CA LEU A 35 -16.46 -50.60 21.21
C LEU A 35 -17.95 -50.16 21.27
N VAL A 36 -18.80 -50.72 20.39
CA VAL A 36 -20.29 -50.84 20.44
C VAL A 36 -21.09 -50.04 19.39
N SER A 37 -21.79 -50.81 18.57
CA SER A 37 -22.72 -50.53 17.45
C SER A 37 -24.21 -50.60 17.89
N PRO A 38 -25.23 -50.57 16.99
CA PRO A 38 -25.61 -49.55 16.02
C PRO A 38 -27.13 -49.26 16.02
N THR A 39 -27.59 -48.14 15.43
CA THR A 39 -28.88 -48.11 14.71
C THR A 39 -28.83 -47.13 13.54
N SER A 40 -29.62 -47.47 12.53
CA SER A 40 -29.50 -47.15 11.12
C SER A 40 -29.93 -45.74 10.72
N THR A 41 -29.26 -45.18 9.71
CA THR A 41 -29.91 -44.82 8.43
C THR A 41 -28.86 -44.57 7.35
N ARG A 42 -28.95 -45.35 6.27
CA ARG A 42 -28.14 -45.22 5.05
C ARG A 42 -28.47 -43.91 4.33
N SER A 43 -27.45 -43.16 3.92
CA SER A 43 -27.48 -42.44 2.64
C SER A 43 -26.18 -42.70 1.88
N ARG A 44 -26.32 -43.11 0.62
CA ARG A 44 -25.21 -43.50 -0.28
C ARG A 44 -24.39 -42.26 -0.65
N CYS A 45 -23.09 -42.30 -0.41
CA CYS A 45 -22.14 -41.33 -0.96
C CYS A 45 -21.59 -41.92 -2.27
N SER A 46 -22.03 -41.39 -3.41
CA SER A 46 -21.47 -41.75 -4.73
C SER A 46 -20.18 -40.96 -4.95
N ARG A 47 -19.03 -41.65 -4.97
CA ARG A 47 -17.76 -41.09 -5.47
C ARG A 47 -17.88 -40.95 -6.99
N VAL A 48 -17.77 -39.72 -7.50
CA VAL A 48 -17.63 -39.47 -8.94
C VAL A 48 -16.13 -39.40 -9.26
N HIS A 49 -15.59 -40.46 -9.84
CA HIS A 49 -14.32 -40.39 -10.56
C HIS A 49 -14.57 -39.72 -11.91
N LEU A 50 -14.05 -38.52 -12.12
CA LEU A 50 -13.95 -37.91 -13.45
C LEU A 50 -12.73 -38.51 -14.15
N SER A 51 -12.95 -39.23 -15.25
CA SER A 51 -11.87 -39.75 -16.10
C SER A 51 -11.17 -38.62 -16.87
N LEU A 52 -9.90 -38.81 -17.23
CA LEU A 52 -9.09 -37.90 -18.05
C LEU A 52 -9.79 -37.47 -19.37
N THR A 53 -10.71 -38.31 -19.86
CA THR A 53 -11.55 -38.09 -21.04
C THR A 53 -12.58 -36.96 -20.86
N ALA A 54 -13.08 -36.75 -19.64
CA ALA A 54 -14.04 -35.68 -19.34
C ALA A 54 -13.37 -34.29 -19.27
N LEU A 55 -12.14 -34.23 -18.73
CA LEU A 55 -11.32 -33.01 -18.72
C LEU A 55 -10.86 -32.60 -20.13
N THR A 56 -10.52 -33.57 -20.99
CA THR A 56 -10.17 -33.30 -22.39
C THR A 56 -11.39 -32.89 -23.23
N MET A 57 -12.61 -33.39 -22.94
CA MET A 57 -13.83 -32.90 -23.59
C MET A 57 -14.24 -31.49 -23.16
N LEU A 58 -14.05 -31.12 -21.89
CA LEU A 58 -14.25 -29.75 -21.39
C LEU A 58 -13.22 -28.79 -21.99
N ALA A 59 -11.95 -29.20 -22.09
CA ALA A 59 -10.91 -28.43 -22.76
C ALA A 59 -11.20 -28.24 -24.26
N ARG A 60 -11.66 -29.28 -24.96
CA ARG A 60 -12.07 -29.22 -26.39
C ARG A 60 -13.30 -28.35 -26.63
N ARG A 61 -14.29 -28.36 -25.72
CA ARG A 61 -15.46 -27.46 -25.80
C ARG A 61 -15.06 -26.00 -25.52
N ALA A 62 -14.13 -25.75 -24.61
CA ALA A 62 -13.58 -24.41 -24.38
C ALA A 62 -12.75 -23.91 -25.59
N THR A 63 -11.96 -24.76 -26.24
CA THR A 63 -11.24 -24.42 -27.47
C THR A 63 -12.18 -24.19 -28.66
N ALA A 64 -13.26 -24.95 -28.79
CA ALA A 64 -14.25 -24.76 -29.86
C ALA A 64 -15.03 -23.43 -29.72
N THR A 65 -15.33 -23.02 -28.49
CA THR A 65 -15.95 -21.70 -28.21
C THR A 65 -14.95 -20.56 -28.43
N ALA A 66 -13.68 -20.73 -28.02
CA ALA A 66 -12.62 -19.77 -28.29
C ALA A 66 -12.30 -19.62 -29.80
N LEU A 67 -12.37 -20.71 -30.57
CA LEU A 67 -12.19 -20.69 -32.02
C LEU A 67 -13.35 -20.01 -32.76
N ARG A 68 -14.59 -20.12 -32.27
CA ARG A 68 -15.75 -19.39 -32.82
C ARG A 68 -15.75 -17.88 -32.47
N VAL A 69 -15.13 -17.48 -31.37
CA VAL A 69 -14.88 -16.06 -31.06
C VAL A 69 -13.68 -15.53 -31.87
N SER A 70 -12.73 -16.39 -32.25
CA SER A 70 -11.55 -16.00 -33.04
C SER A 70 -11.85 -15.58 -34.50
N SER A 71 -12.95 -16.03 -35.10
CA SER A 71 -13.31 -15.64 -36.47
C SER A 71 -13.91 -14.23 -36.58
N ARG A 72 -14.46 -13.68 -35.49
CA ARG A 72 -14.81 -12.24 -35.38
C ARG A 72 -13.68 -11.39 -34.78
N ALA A 73 -12.74 -11.99 -34.05
CA ALA A 73 -11.61 -11.27 -33.47
C ALA A 73 -10.43 -11.04 -34.45
N ARG A 74 -10.39 -11.70 -35.62
CA ARG A 74 -9.34 -11.45 -36.64
C ARG A 74 -9.35 -10.04 -37.24
N VAL A 75 -10.44 -9.28 -37.10
CA VAL A 75 -10.51 -7.87 -37.54
C VAL A 75 -10.16 -6.89 -36.41
N ILE A 76 -10.14 -7.34 -35.14
CA ILE A 76 -9.89 -6.48 -33.97
C ILE A 76 -8.49 -6.71 -33.36
N GLY A 77 -7.97 -7.95 -33.41
CA GLY A 77 -6.66 -8.31 -32.87
C GLY A 77 -5.46 -7.82 -33.68
N ALA A 78 -5.63 -7.54 -34.97
CA ALA A 78 -4.58 -6.96 -35.81
C ALA A 78 -4.27 -5.48 -35.48
N ARG A 79 -5.17 -4.78 -34.76
CA ARG A 79 -4.94 -3.40 -34.30
C ARG A 79 -4.14 -3.30 -32.99
N SER A 80 -4.11 -4.35 -32.17
CA SER A 80 -3.39 -4.32 -30.88
C SER A 80 -1.90 -4.64 -31.03
N ILE A 81 -1.53 -5.48 -32.01
CA ILE A 81 -0.12 -5.81 -32.28
C ILE A 81 0.55 -4.73 -33.16
N ALA A 82 -0.23 -3.97 -33.93
CA ALA A 82 0.27 -2.81 -34.68
C ALA A 82 0.48 -1.57 -33.78
N ALA A 83 -0.22 -1.46 -32.65
CA ALA A 83 -0.12 -0.31 -31.74
C ALA A 83 1.21 -0.25 -30.94
N THR A 84 2.04 -1.29 -30.98
CA THR A 84 3.43 -1.26 -30.47
C THR A 84 4.48 -1.04 -31.55
N ALA A 85 4.08 -0.95 -32.83
CA ALA A 85 4.99 -0.83 -33.97
C ALA A 85 5.01 0.56 -34.64
N ASP A 86 4.20 1.51 -34.16
CA ASP A 86 4.10 2.85 -34.73
C ASP A 86 4.18 3.92 -33.63
N ILE A 87 5.33 3.98 -32.96
CA ILE A 87 5.71 5.11 -32.09
C ILE A 87 6.65 5.97 -32.94
N GLY A 88 6.05 6.93 -33.64
CA GLY A 88 6.73 7.86 -34.53
C GLY A 88 7.79 8.70 -33.81
N GLN A 89 8.92 8.84 -34.50
CA GLN A 89 10.00 9.77 -34.22
C GLN A 89 9.45 11.18 -33.95
N ALA A 90 9.69 11.69 -32.74
CA ALA A 90 9.55 13.11 -32.46
C ALA A 90 10.59 13.55 -31.43
N GLY A 91 11.76 13.95 -31.95
CA GLY A 91 12.60 15.04 -31.45
C GLY A 91 12.91 15.11 -29.96
N VAL A 92 13.85 14.29 -29.51
CA VAL A 92 14.82 14.66 -28.47
C VAL A 92 16.17 14.69 -29.16
N GLU A 93 17.08 15.58 -28.74
CA GLU A 93 18.50 15.52 -29.15
C GLU A 93 18.96 14.07 -29.05
N ALA A 94 19.13 13.44 -30.21
CA ALA A 94 19.64 12.10 -30.30
C ALA A 94 21.07 12.18 -29.82
N ASP A 95 21.30 11.80 -28.57
CA ASP A 95 22.56 11.19 -28.22
C ASP A 95 22.67 9.98 -29.15
N GLY A 96 23.41 10.13 -30.25
CA GLY A 96 23.43 9.20 -31.39
C GLY A 96 23.84 7.78 -31.02
N ASP A 97 24.30 7.59 -29.77
CA ASP A 97 24.77 6.36 -29.17
C ASP A 97 23.72 5.64 -28.30
N ALA A 98 22.52 6.20 -28.09
CA ALA A 98 21.49 5.57 -27.26
C ALA A 98 20.88 4.31 -27.92
N LYS A 99 20.87 3.19 -27.18
CA LYS A 99 20.31 1.91 -27.62
C LYS A 99 18.77 1.97 -27.72
N PRO A 100 18.15 1.18 -28.60
CA PRO A 100 16.70 1.13 -28.72
C PRO A 100 16.04 0.48 -27.49
N PHE A 101 14.76 0.80 -27.24
CA PHE A 101 13.95 0.21 -26.15
C PHE A 101 13.98 -1.33 -26.12
N SER A 102 14.00 -1.98 -27.28
CA SER A 102 14.03 -3.45 -27.40
C SER A 102 15.31 -4.09 -26.84
N ALA A 103 16.38 -3.30 -26.67
CA ALA A 103 17.65 -3.74 -26.10
C ALA A 103 17.72 -3.63 -24.57
N ILE A 104 16.70 -3.08 -23.91
CA ILE A 104 16.62 -3.07 -22.45
C ILE A 104 16.60 -4.54 -21.95
N PRO A 105 17.45 -4.90 -20.96
CA PRO A 105 17.48 -6.24 -20.39
C PRO A 105 16.11 -6.68 -19.87
N LYS A 106 15.76 -7.96 -20.02
CA LYS A 106 14.51 -8.53 -19.54
C LYS A 106 14.70 -9.99 -19.16
N PRO A 107 13.97 -10.50 -18.15
CA PRO A 107 13.99 -11.92 -17.85
C PRO A 107 13.26 -12.71 -18.95
N PHE A 108 13.21 -14.02 -18.80
CA PHE A 108 12.38 -14.85 -19.66
C PHE A 108 10.88 -14.54 -19.42
N LEU A 109 10.16 -14.16 -20.49
CA LEU A 109 8.75 -13.75 -20.39
C LEU A 109 7.85 -14.70 -21.19
N LEU A 110 6.90 -15.33 -20.50
CA LEU A 110 5.83 -16.10 -21.15
C LEU A 110 4.70 -15.17 -21.64
N PRO A 111 4.01 -15.48 -22.76
CA PRO A 111 3.05 -14.55 -23.37
C PRO A 111 1.90 -14.07 -22.47
N ILE A 112 1.39 -14.93 -21.58
CA ILE A 112 0.21 -14.63 -20.75
C ILE A 112 0.61 -14.26 -19.31
N VAL A 113 1.53 -15.02 -18.72
CA VAL A 113 1.88 -14.89 -17.29
C VAL A 113 3.15 -14.09 -17.07
N GLY A 114 3.86 -13.71 -18.15
CA GLY A 114 5.11 -12.97 -18.06
C GLY A 114 6.17 -13.77 -17.29
N SER A 115 6.78 -13.12 -16.30
CA SER A 115 7.84 -13.67 -15.46
C SER A 115 7.34 -14.36 -14.18
N ALA A 116 6.05 -14.72 -14.11
CA ALA A 116 5.44 -15.34 -12.92
C ALA A 116 6.16 -16.60 -12.42
N PHE A 117 6.83 -17.34 -13.31
CA PHE A 117 7.57 -18.55 -12.92
C PHE A 117 8.77 -18.25 -12.01
N ASP A 118 9.35 -17.05 -12.10
CA ASP A 118 10.48 -16.64 -11.26
C ASP A 118 10.05 -16.46 -9.78
N PHE A 119 8.75 -16.25 -9.55
CA PHE A 119 8.17 -16.07 -8.22
C PHE A 119 7.74 -17.38 -7.55
N ARG A 120 7.90 -18.53 -8.22
CA ARG A 120 7.41 -19.84 -7.74
C ARG A 120 8.03 -20.30 -6.41
N THR A 121 9.25 -19.86 -6.11
CA THR A 121 9.99 -20.23 -4.89
C THR A 121 9.81 -19.20 -3.78
N ALA A 122 9.84 -17.91 -4.11
CA ALA A 122 9.70 -16.84 -3.13
C ALA A 122 8.25 -16.65 -2.65
N GLY A 123 7.26 -16.90 -3.52
CA GLY A 123 5.90 -16.45 -3.31
C GLY A 123 5.68 -15.06 -3.90
N LEU A 124 4.44 -14.78 -4.28
CA LEU A 124 4.07 -13.51 -4.93
C LEU A 124 4.13 -12.32 -3.94
N ASP A 125 3.80 -12.56 -2.69
CA ASP A 125 3.90 -11.62 -1.57
C ASP A 125 5.36 -11.31 -1.19
N LYS A 126 6.32 -12.16 -1.54
CA LYS A 126 7.76 -11.91 -1.39
C LYS A 126 8.41 -11.42 -2.68
N GLY A 127 7.61 -10.88 -3.61
CA GLY A 127 8.07 -10.46 -4.93
C GLY A 127 9.20 -9.43 -4.93
N TYR A 128 9.36 -8.65 -3.85
CA TYR A 128 10.51 -7.75 -3.68
C TYR A 128 11.86 -8.48 -3.67
N LYS A 129 11.93 -9.72 -3.17
CA LYS A 129 13.17 -10.53 -3.20
C LYS A 129 13.57 -10.84 -4.64
N VAL A 130 12.59 -11.18 -5.49
CA VAL A 130 12.82 -11.42 -6.93
C VAL A 130 13.31 -10.14 -7.61
N GLN A 131 12.78 -8.97 -7.23
CA GLN A 131 13.24 -7.68 -7.76
C GLN A 131 14.69 -7.38 -7.36
N LEU A 132 15.06 -7.62 -6.10
CA LEU A 132 16.44 -7.47 -5.61
C LEU A 132 17.43 -8.37 -6.36
N GLU A 133 17.05 -9.62 -6.65
CA GLU A 133 17.89 -10.52 -7.46
C GLU A 133 17.92 -10.12 -8.94
N ARG A 134 16.79 -9.71 -9.53
CA ARG A 134 16.73 -9.20 -10.91
C ARG A 134 17.64 -8.01 -11.13
N LYS A 135 17.71 -7.09 -10.17
CA LYS A 135 18.65 -5.98 -10.22
C LYS A 135 20.10 -6.45 -10.33
N LYS A 136 20.49 -7.52 -9.62
CA LYS A 136 21.84 -8.09 -9.70
C LYS A 136 22.10 -8.77 -11.05
N GLU A 137 21.11 -9.46 -11.60
CA GLU A 137 21.22 -10.20 -12.86
C GLU A 137 21.16 -9.31 -14.10
N LEU A 138 20.27 -8.32 -14.11
CA LEU A 138 19.92 -7.51 -15.29
C LEU A 138 20.43 -6.07 -15.21
N GLY A 139 20.92 -5.64 -14.04
CA GLY A 139 21.40 -4.28 -13.79
C GLY A 139 20.32 -3.32 -13.30
N HIS A 140 20.62 -2.02 -13.37
CA HIS A 140 19.80 -0.96 -12.76
C HIS A 140 18.62 -0.47 -13.62
N ILE A 141 18.54 -0.94 -14.87
CA ILE A 141 17.43 -0.73 -15.79
C ILE A 141 17.05 -2.07 -16.41
N TYR A 142 15.80 -2.49 -16.25
CA TYR A 142 15.30 -3.69 -16.92
C TYR A 142 13.80 -3.60 -17.18
N PHE A 143 13.34 -4.27 -18.23
CA PHE A 143 11.92 -4.42 -18.53
C PHE A 143 11.42 -5.73 -17.93
N ASP A 144 10.24 -5.69 -17.32
CA ASP A 144 9.59 -6.89 -16.81
C ASP A 144 8.07 -6.79 -16.93
N LYS A 145 7.46 -7.96 -16.97
CA LYS A 145 6.02 -8.16 -17.09
C LYS A 145 5.62 -9.30 -16.17
N LEU A 146 4.74 -9.01 -15.22
CA LEU A 146 4.11 -9.97 -14.33
C LEU A 146 2.60 -9.83 -14.47
N PHE A 147 1.98 -10.73 -15.24
CA PHE A 147 0.56 -10.64 -15.62
C PHE A 147 0.19 -9.27 -16.21
N THR A 148 -0.59 -8.47 -15.48
CA THR A 148 -1.04 -7.13 -15.89
C THR A 148 -0.11 -6.00 -15.44
N LEU A 149 0.86 -6.30 -14.56
CA LEU A 149 1.89 -5.38 -14.13
C LEU A 149 3.06 -5.45 -15.10
N GLU A 150 3.24 -4.42 -15.93
CA GLU A 150 4.37 -4.32 -16.87
C GLU A 150 4.99 -2.93 -16.85
N GLY A 151 6.31 -2.87 -17.00
CA GLY A 151 7.05 -1.61 -17.00
C GLY A 151 8.56 -1.78 -17.00
N VAL A 152 9.25 -0.64 -17.10
CA VAL A 152 10.71 -0.56 -16.95
C VAL A 152 11.03 -0.24 -15.50
N TYR A 153 11.74 -1.13 -14.83
CA TYR A 153 12.24 -0.95 -13.48
C TYR A 153 13.51 -0.10 -13.50
N LEU A 154 13.58 0.86 -12.58
CA LEU A 154 14.71 1.76 -12.40
C LEU A 154 15.17 1.74 -10.94
N SER A 155 16.46 1.49 -10.75
CA SER A 155 17.14 1.61 -9.44
C SER A 155 18.41 2.47 -9.50
N ASN A 156 18.63 3.16 -10.62
CA ASN A 156 19.68 4.16 -10.73
C ASN A 156 19.16 5.54 -10.35
N VAL A 157 19.81 6.22 -9.41
CA VAL A 157 19.28 7.48 -8.87
C VAL A 157 19.31 8.59 -9.90
N GLU A 158 20.33 8.66 -10.75
CA GLU A 158 20.47 9.69 -11.77
C GLU A 158 19.33 9.61 -12.79
N ASP A 159 18.94 8.39 -13.18
CA ASP A 159 17.78 8.17 -14.05
C ASP A 159 16.48 8.55 -13.34
N VAL A 160 16.32 8.18 -12.07
CA VAL A 160 15.16 8.56 -11.27
C VAL A 160 15.04 10.08 -11.15
N GLN A 161 16.14 10.79 -10.90
CA GLN A 161 16.21 12.25 -10.89
C GLN A 161 15.83 12.82 -12.25
N LYS A 162 16.38 12.28 -13.34
CA LYS A 162 16.10 12.69 -14.71
C LYS A 162 14.61 12.55 -15.05
N VAL A 163 13.98 11.44 -14.64
CA VAL A 163 12.53 11.22 -14.82
C VAL A 163 11.72 12.30 -14.12
N PHE A 164 12.07 12.65 -12.87
CA PHE A 164 11.35 13.69 -12.13
C PHE A 164 11.64 15.10 -12.65
N SER A 165 12.84 15.38 -13.17
CA SER A 165 13.19 16.71 -13.68
C SER A 165 12.53 17.04 -15.02
N HIS A 166 12.19 16.01 -15.80
CA HIS A 166 11.46 16.17 -17.08
C HIS A 166 9.95 15.94 -16.92
N GLU A 167 9.46 15.85 -15.69
CA GLU A 167 8.05 15.59 -15.40
C GLU A 167 7.17 16.77 -15.86
N GLY A 168 6.16 16.50 -16.69
CA GLY A 168 5.19 17.51 -17.13
C GLY A 168 4.27 18.01 -16.01
N ARG A 169 3.43 18.99 -16.34
CA ARG A 169 2.51 19.67 -15.39
C ARG A 169 1.56 18.71 -14.66
N ASN A 170 1.07 17.68 -15.37
CA ASN A 170 0.09 16.73 -14.87
C ASN A 170 0.70 15.31 -14.92
N PRO A 171 1.64 14.99 -14.03
CA PRO A 171 2.31 13.68 -14.01
C PRO A 171 1.32 12.54 -13.86
N ARG A 172 1.61 11.40 -14.50
CA ARG A 172 0.80 10.18 -14.44
C ARG A 172 1.56 9.04 -13.79
N ARG A 173 0.82 8.14 -13.14
CA ARG A 173 1.36 6.91 -12.51
C ARG A 173 0.90 5.68 -13.28
N PHE A 174 1.26 4.49 -12.79
CA PHE A 174 0.67 3.23 -13.27
C PHE A 174 -0.87 3.33 -13.26
N PRO A 175 -1.54 3.06 -14.39
CA PRO A 175 -2.99 3.19 -14.47
C PRO A 175 -3.65 2.02 -13.76
N PHE A 176 -4.09 2.22 -12.52
CA PHE A 176 -4.94 1.26 -11.79
C PHE A 176 -6.36 1.24 -12.38
N GLN A 177 -6.49 0.72 -13.60
CA GLN A 177 -7.77 0.67 -14.32
C GLN A 177 -8.81 -0.13 -13.53
N ILE A 178 -8.39 -1.20 -12.84
CA ILE A 178 -9.24 -1.99 -11.95
C ILE A 178 -9.97 -1.12 -10.92
N TRP A 179 -9.32 -0.10 -10.37
CA TRP A 179 -9.94 0.79 -9.37
C TRP A 179 -10.90 1.79 -10.00
N LYS A 180 -10.56 2.32 -11.19
CA LYS A 180 -11.47 3.19 -11.96
C LYS A 180 -12.77 2.44 -12.28
N ASP A 181 -12.63 1.18 -12.67
CA ASP A 181 -13.79 0.35 -13.02
C ASP A 181 -14.60 -0.07 -11.79
N THR A 182 -13.96 -0.44 -10.67
CA THR A 182 -14.66 -0.70 -9.41
C THR A 182 -15.49 0.50 -8.97
N ARG A 183 -14.92 1.71 -9.06
CA ARG A 183 -15.64 2.95 -8.71
C ARG A 183 -16.83 3.21 -9.64
N ALA A 184 -16.66 3.00 -10.95
CA ALA A 184 -17.78 3.09 -11.89
C ALA A 184 -18.90 2.09 -11.56
N GLU A 185 -18.53 0.86 -11.19
CA GLU A 185 -19.48 -0.21 -10.83
C GLU A 185 -20.25 0.07 -9.52
N VAL A 186 -19.61 0.70 -8.54
CA VAL A 186 -20.25 1.06 -7.26
C VAL A 186 -20.84 2.47 -7.25
N GLY A 187 -20.81 3.19 -8.37
CA GLY A 187 -21.36 4.56 -8.46
C GLY A 187 -20.60 5.59 -7.64
N SER A 188 -19.27 5.52 -7.60
CA SER A 188 -18.39 6.40 -6.83
C SER A 188 -17.56 7.32 -7.73
N VAL A 189 -17.43 8.59 -7.34
CA VAL A 189 -16.44 9.50 -7.95
C VAL A 189 -15.04 9.16 -7.44
N GLY A 190 -14.05 9.21 -8.34
CA GLY A 190 -12.64 9.00 -7.98
C GLY A 190 -12.04 10.19 -7.24
N GLY A 191 -11.17 9.94 -6.27
CA GLY A 191 -10.36 11.00 -5.66
C GLY A 191 -9.01 11.16 -6.34
N VAL A 192 -8.13 11.97 -5.74
CA VAL A 192 -6.85 12.43 -6.32
C VAL A 192 -5.91 11.29 -6.74
N PHE A 193 -6.05 10.09 -6.20
CA PHE A 193 -5.24 8.94 -6.57
C PHE A 193 -5.65 8.39 -7.95
N ASN A 194 -6.97 8.30 -8.21
CA ASN A 194 -7.53 7.71 -9.42
C ASN A 194 -7.68 8.71 -10.58
N LEU A 195 -7.71 10.01 -10.31
CA LEU A 195 -7.83 11.05 -11.33
C LEU A 195 -6.52 11.23 -12.10
N ASP A 196 -6.58 11.76 -13.32
CA ASP A 196 -5.44 12.16 -14.14
C ASP A 196 -5.71 13.53 -14.79
N GLY A 197 -4.70 14.12 -15.43
CA GLY A 197 -4.88 15.37 -16.18
C GLY A 197 -5.27 16.55 -15.30
N ASP A 198 -6.21 17.35 -15.79
CA ASP A 198 -6.66 18.58 -15.13
C ASP A 198 -7.54 18.29 -13.91
N ASP A 199 -8.41 17.28 -13.97
CA ASP A 199 -9.22 16.81 -12.83
C ASP A 199 -8.33 16.42 -11.65
N TRP A 200 -7.23 15.71 -11.92
CA TRP A 200 -6.23 15.39 -10.90
C TRP A 200 -5.62 16.65 -10.29
N ARG A 201 -5.24 17.62 -11.13
CA ARG A 201 -4.57 18.84 -10.68
C ARG A 201 -5.48 19.68 -9.79
N ASP A 202 -6.74 19.79 -10.13
CA ASP A 202 -7.72 20.56 -9.35
C ASP A 202 -8.03 19.87 -8.02
N ALA A 203 -8.28 18.56 -8.02
CA ALA A 203 -8.41 17.79 -6.78
C ALA A 203 -7.14 17.89 -5.92
N ARG A 204 -5.95 17.78 -6.54
CA ARG A 204 -4.66 17.91 -5.86
C ARG A 204 -4.48 19.28 -5.21
N ARG A 205 -4.85 20.37 -5.88
CA ARG A 205 -4.79 21.73 -5.33
C ARG A 205 -5.63 21.83 -4.06
N ASN A 206 -6.84 21.28 -4.09
CA ASN A 206 -7.77 21.33 -2.96
C ASN A 206 -7.25 20.57 -1.75
N LEU A 207 -6.78 19.34 -1.95
CA LEU A 207 -6.24 18.51 -0.87
C LEU A 207 -4.92 19.09 -0.31
N ALA A 208 -4.02 19.56 -1.18
CA ALA A 208 -2.74 20.14 -0.76
C ALA A 208 -2.92 21.37 0.15
N ALA A 209 -4.02 22.12 -0.01
CA ALA A 209 -4.30 23.30 0.79
C ALA A 209 -4.43 22.99 2.29
N LYS A 210 -4.91 21.80 2.66
CA LYS A 210 -5.11 21.37 4.05
C LYS A 210 -4.12 20.29 4.51
N MET A 211 -3.61 19.46 3.60
CA MET A 211 -2.76 18.31 3.95
C MET A 211 -1.25 18.59 3.87
N LEU A 212 -0.81 19.57 3.06
CA LEU A 212 0.62 19.79 2.80
C LEU A 212 1.15 21.13 3.34
N LYS A 213 0.28 22.12 3.57
CA LYS A 213 0.70 23.42 4.07
C LYS A 213 1.23 23.29 5.51
N PRO A 214 2.45 23.79 5.80
CA PRO A 214 3.03 23.68 7.14
C PRO A 214 2.14 24.28 8.23
N LYS A 215 1.47 25.41 7.98
CA LYS A 215 0.58 26.05 8.97
C LYS A 215 -0.54 25.11 9.43
N GLU A 216 -1.23 24.48 8.47
CA GLU A 216 -2.36 23.59 8.74
C GLU A 216 -1.90 22.35 9.52
N VAL A 217 -0.83 21.69 9.08
CA VAL A 217 -0.34 20.47 9.73
C VAL A 217 0.13 20.72 11.16
N ARG A 218 0.72 21.90 11.43
CA ARG A 218 1.10 22.27 12.81
C ARG A 218 -0.11 22.38 13.72
N ALA A 219 -1.28 22.76 13.21
CA ALA A 219 -2.52 22.85 13.99
C ALA A 219 -3.06 21.47 14.38
N TYR A 220 -2.68 20.39 13.67
CA TYR A 220 -3.08 19.02 14.00
C TYR A 220 -2.26 18.38 15.11
N VAL A 221 -1.07 18.90 15.42
CA VAL A 221 -0.15 18.28 16.40
C VAL A 221 -0.78 18.06 17.79
N PRO A 222 -1.52 19.01 18.39
CA PRO A 222 -2.21 18.76 19.66
C PRO A 222 -3.25 17.63 19.59
N ARG A 223 -3.92 17.45 18.44
CA ARG A 223 -4.87 16.34 18.24
C ARG A 223 -4.14 15.01 18.16
N PHE A 224 -3.06 14.95 17.39
CA PHE A 224 -2.20 13.76 17.33
C PHE A 224 -1.62 13.42 18.70
N GLU A 225 -1.31 14.42 19.52
CA GLU A 225 -0.83 14.20 20.88
C GLU A 225 -1.87 13.51 21.75
N ALA A 226 -3.12 13.98 21.71
CA ALA A 226 -4.23 13.36 22.44
C ALA A 226 -4.49 11.93 21.95
N ILE A 227 -4.48 11.70 20.63
CA ILE A 227 -4.65 10.38 20.03
C ILE A 227 -3.49 9.44 20.39
N ALA A 228 -2.27 9.95 20.45
CA ALA A 228 -1.11 9.19 20.90
C ALA A 228 -1.22 8.83 22.38
N ALA A 229 -1.78 9.70 23.24
CA ALA A 229 -2.06 9.36 24.64
C ALA A 229 -3.10 8.22 24.74
N ASP A 230 -4.14 8.24 23.91
CA ASP A 230 -5.10 7.15 23.83
C ASP A 230 -4.47 5.84 23.32
N LEU A 231 -3.51 5.93 22.40
CA LEU A 231 -2.72 4.78 21.95
C LEU A 231 -1.90 4.20 23.10
N ILE A 232 -1.23 5.03 23.90
CA ILE A 232 -0.51 4.56 25.10
C ILE A 232 -1.47 3.83 26.05
N ALA A 233 -2.61 4.43 26.38
CA ALA A 233 -3.61 3.80 27.24
C ALA A 233 -4.11 2.47 26.64
N ALA A 234 -4.29 2.40 25.31
CA ALA A 234 -4.68 1.17 24.65
C ALA A 234 -3.57 0.10 24.65
N LEU A 235 -2.30 0.48 24.48
CA LEU A 235 -1.15 -0.43 24.61
C LEU A 235 -1.10 -1.03 26.02
N GLU A 236 -1.26 -0.20 27.06
CA GLU A 236 -1.27 -0.67 28.44
C GLU A 236 -2.47 -1.57 28.76
N ARG A 237 -3.67 -1.23 28.28
CA ARG A 237 -4.86 -2.08 28.46
C ARG A 237 -4.74 -3.44 27.80
N ASN A 238 -3.99 -3.54 26.69
CA ASN A 238 -3.83 -4.78 25.92
C ASN A 238 -2.53 -5.53 26.25
N ALA A 239 -1.68 -5.00 27.14
CA ALA A 239 -0.48 -5.68 27.61
C ALA A 239 -0.85 -6.89 28.48
N GLY A 240 -0.30 -8.06 28.17
CA GLY A 240 -0.35 -9.25 29.03
C GLY A 240 0.49 -9.09 30.29
N GLU A 241 0.43 -10.08 31.18
CA GLU A 241 1.27 -10.14 32.38
C GLU A 241 2.77 -10.16 32.04
N ASP A 242 3.13 -10.72 30.88
CA ASP A 242 4.47 -10.73 30.32
C ASP A 242 4.88 -9.39 29.67
N GLY A 243 3.97 -8.42 29.57
CA GLY A 243 4.15 -7.13 28.92
C GLY A 243 3.97 -7.16 27.40
N VAL A 244 3.68 -8.32 26.79
CA VAL A 244 3.41 -8.44 25.35
C VAL A 244 2.03 -7.89 25.04
N VAL A 245 1.93 -6.97 24.08
CA VAL A 245 0.66 -6.36 23.70
C VAL A 245 -0.13 -7.29 22.78
N LYS A 246 -1.30 -7.71 23.22
CA LYS A 246 -2.23 -8.53 22.43
C LYS A 246 -2.96 -7.67 21.40
N GLY A 247 -3.13 -8.16 20.18
CA GLY A 247 -3.90 -7.48 19.14
C GLY A 247 -3.25 -6.19 18.60
N ILE A 248 -1.93 -6.05 18.73
CA ILE A 248 -1.19 -4.87 18.25
C ILE A 248 -1.36 -4.69 16.73
N ASP A 249 -1.59 -5.79 16.01
CA ASP A 249 -1.88 -5.90 14.58
C ASP A 249 -3.24 -5.31 14.18
N ASN A 250 -4.14 -5.02 15.12
CA ASN A 250 -5.33 -4.19 14.84
C ASN A 250 -5.19 -2.80 15.47
N LEU A 251 -4.56 -2.71 16.65
CA LEU A 251 -4.43 -1.45 17.37
C LEU A 251 -3.73 -0.35 16.56
N HIS A 252 -2.67 -0.69 15.83
CA HIS A 252 -1.96 0.27 14.99
C HIS A 252 -2.80 0.79 13.81
N PHE A 253 -3.65 -0.03 13.20
CA PHE A 253 -4.62 0.42 12.18
C PHE A 253 -5.69 1.34 12.78
N ARG A 254 -6.19 1.01 13.97
CA ARG A 254 -7.15 1.85 14.71
C ARG A 254 -6.58 3.20 15.08
N TRP A 255 -5.32 3.26 15.53
CA TRP A 255 -4.62 4.51 15.80
C TRP A 255 -4.50 5.36 14.52
N SER A 256 -4.06 4.74 13.43
CA SER A 256 -3.90 5.42 12.14
C SER A 256 -5.22 5.96 11.61
N LEU A 257 -6.29 5.16 11.70
CA LEU A 257 -7.63 5.57 11.32
C LEU A 257 -8.16 6.71 12.19
N GLU A 258 -7.99 6.65 13.52
CA GLU A 258 -8.37 7.75 14.43
C GLU A 258 -7.66 9.05 14.05
N SER A 259 -6.36 8.96 13.76
CA SER A 259 -5.52 10.10 13.39
C SER A 259 -5.99 10.76 12.10
N ILE A 260 -6.12 10.00 11.00
CA ILE A 260 -6.57 10.57 9.73
C ILE A 260 -8.04 11.01 9.79
N ALA A 261 -8.90 10.31 10.52
CA ALA A 261 -10.28 10.72 10.72
C ALA A 261 -10.39 12.06 11.47
N SER A 262 -9.53 12.29 12.45
CA SER A 262 -9.48 13.57 13.18
C SER A 262 -9.08 14.76 12.29
N VAL A 263 -8.31 14.51 11.23
CA VAL A 263 -7.93 15.52 10.22
C VAL A 263 -9.06 15.71 9.21
N VAL A 264 -9.66 14.62 8.73
CA VAL A 264 -10.70 14.66 7.69
C VAL A 264 -12.00 15.24 8.24
N PHE A 265 -12.46 14.76 9.40
CA PHE A 265 -13.76 15.10 9.98
C PHE A 265 -13.70 16.15 11.09
N ASP A 266 -12.51 16.54 11.54
CA ASP A 266 -12.36 17.43 12.71
C ASP A 266 -13.08 16.89 13.95
N THR A 267 -13.04 15.58 14.14
CA THR A 267 -13.66 14.93 15.29
C THR A 267 -13.01 13.59 15.62
N ARG A 268 -13.15 13.17 16.87
CA ARG A 268 -12.73 11.86 17.36
C ARG A 268 -13.81 10.85 17.00
N ILE A 269 -13.42 9.71 16.43
CA ILE A 269 -14.38 8.67 15.99
C ILE A 269 -14.42 7.45 16.92
N GLY A 270 -13.46 7.37 17.86
CA GLY A 270 -13.46 6.41 18.96
C GLY A 270 -12.78 5.08 18.63
N CYS A 271 -11.85 5.03 17.67
CA CYS A 271 -11.20 3.79 17.24
C CYS A 271 -10.33 3.13 18.34
N LEU A 272 -9.85 3.92 19.31
CA LEU A 272 -8.96 3.46 20.39
C LEU A 272 -9.70 3.18 21.71
N GLU A 273 -11.03 3.24 21.71
CA GLU A 273 -11.85 2.86 22.85
C GLU A 273 -11.73 1.36 23.16
N ALA A 274 -12.12 0.94 24.37
CA ALA A 274 -12.08 -0.48 24.73
C ALA A 274 -13.02 -1.33 23.86
N GLN A 275 -14.12 -0.75 23.39
CA GLN A 275 -15.09 -1.36 22.48
C GLN A 275 -15.45 -0.37 21.37
N PRO A 276 -14.64 -0.31 20.29
CA PRO A 276 -14.93 0.59 19.18
C PRO A 276 -16.21 0.15 18.45
N ARG A 277 -16.81 1.08 17.72
CA ARG A 277 -17.97 0.82 16.86
C ARG A 277 -17.63 -0.21 15.78
N GLN A 278 -18.60 -1.04 15.41
CA GLN A 278 -18.44 -2.06 14.37
C GLN A 278 -17.98 -1.46 13.03
N GLU A 279 -18.44 -0.26 12.70
CA GLU A 279 -18.07 0.47 11.48
C GLU A 279 -16.56 0.74 11.38
N VAL A 280 -15.87 0.89 12.52
CA VAL A 280 -14.41 1.07 12.56
C VAL A 280 -13.70 -0.17 12.02
N ASP A 281 -14.04 -1.34 12.57
CA ASP A 281 -13.42 -2.61 12.16
C ASP A 281 -13.86 -3.00 10.73
N GLU A 282 -15.11 -2.72 10.35
CA GLU A 282 -15.58 -2.90 8.97
C GLU A 282 -14.80 -2.04 7.98
N PHE A 283 -14.52 -0.78 8.33
CA PHE A 283 -13.74 0.12 7.49
C PHE A 283 -12.29 -0.36 7.34
N ILE A 284 -11.60 -0.67 8.44
CA ILE A 284 -10.21 -1.17 8.43
C ILE A 284 -10.13 -2.46 7.60
N THR A 285 -10.99 -3.44 7.89
CA THR A 285 -11.00 -4.71 7.16
C THR A 285 -11.30 -4.48 5.68
N GLY A 286 -12.22 -3.57 5.35
CA GLY A 286 -12.51 -3.20 3.97
C GLY A 286 -11.28 -2.64 3.24
N VAL A 287 -10.50 -1.78 3.88
CA VAL A 287 -9.25 -1.23 3.29
C VAL A 287 -8.21 -2.32 3.05
N LEU A 288 -7.97 -3.18 4.04
CA LEU A 288 -7.00 -4.29 3.91
C LEU A 288 -7.42 -5.30 2.83
N ASP A 289 -8.70 -5.68 2.80
CA ASP A 289 -9.27 -6.52 1.75
C ASP A 289 -9.15 -5.87 0.36
N PHE A 290 -9.37 -4.55 0.27
CA PHE A 290 -9.26 -3.81 -0.99
C PHE A 290 -7.84 -3.87 -1.54
N PHE A 291 -6.80 -3.60 -0.73
CA PHE A 291 -5.41 -3.68 -1.18
C PHE A 291 -4.99 -5.12 -1.51
N SER A 292 -5.33 -6.09 -0.65
CA SER A 292 -5.02 -7.50 -0.86
C SER A 292 -5.65 -8.05 -2.15
N ASN A 293 -6.95 -7.80 -2.37
CA ASN A 293 -7.64 -8.24 -3.58
C ASN A 293 -7.16 -7.48 -4.83
N SER A 294 -6.75 -6.21 -4.69
CA SER A 294 -6.14 -5.45 -5.78
C SER A 294 -4.82 -6.06 -6.22
N PHE A 295 -3.95 -6.39 -5.27
CA PHE A 295 -2.68 -7.05 -5.55
C PHE A 295 -2.90 -8.40 -6.24
N LYS A 296 -3.77 -9.25 -5.68
CA LYS A 296 -4.10 -10.56 -6.28
C LYS A 296 -4.65 -10.41 -7.69
N THR A 297 -5.52 -9.43 -7.93
CA THR A 297 -6.09 -9.16 -9.27
C THR A 297 -5.02 -8.70 -10.28
N LEU A 298 -4.02 -7.92 -9.85
CA LEU A 298 -2.90 -7.54 -10.72
C LEU A 298 -2.07 -8.75 -11.15
N LEU A 299 -2.02 -9.76 -10.30
CA LEU A 299 -1.30 -11.03 -10.45
C LEU A 299 -2.17 -12.15 -11.05
N GLU A 300 -3.24 -11.78 -11.73
CA GLU A 300 -4.12 -12.70 -12.45
C GLU A 300 -4.12 -12.40 -13.95
N PRO A 301 -4.37 -13.41 -14.80
CA PRO A 301 -4.60 -13.16 -16.21
C PRO A 301 -5.79 -12.22 -16.41
N ALA A 302 -5.62 -11.21 -17.26
CA ALA A 302 -6.65 -10.19 -17.48
C ALA A 302 -8.04 -10.75 -17.80
N PHE A 303 -8.12 -11.91 -18.49
CA PHE A 303 -9.37 -12.56 -18.88
C PHE A 303 -10.18 -13.16 -17.70
N PHE A 304 -9.58 -13.33 -16.52
CA PHE A 304 -10.26 -13.85 -15.32
C PHE A 304 -11.46 -12.98 -14.95
N ARG A 305 -11.28 -11.67 -15.07
CA ARG A 305 -12.33 -10.69 -14.82
C ARG A 305 -13.56 -10.88 -15.71
N GLN A 306 -13.38 -11.11 -17.01
CA GLN A 306 -14.47 -11.33 -17.98
C GLN A 306 -15.23 -12.63 -17.70
N LEU A 307 -14.58 -13.60 -17.06
CA LEU A 307 -15.19 -14.87 -16.67
C LEU A 307 -15.85 -14.81 -15.28
N GLY A 308 -15.74 -13.69 -14.57
CA GLY A 308 -16.22 -13.56 -13.19
C GLY A 308 -15.52 -14.52 -12.22
N ILE A 309 -14.26 -14.85 -12.51
CA ILE A 309 -13.37 -15.63 -11.64
C ILE A 309 -12.21 -14.75 -11.15
N GLY A 310 -11.55 -15.14 -10.07
CA GLY A 310 -10.45 -14.38 -9.48
C GLY A 310 -10.91 -13.37 -8.43
N HIS A 311 -10.08 -12.37 -8.16
CA HIS A 311 -10.22 -11.51 -6.98
C HIS A 311 -10.91 -10.16 -7.22
N TYR A 312 -11.26 -9.82 -8.48
CA TYR A 312 -11.91 -8.55 -8.80
C TYR A 312 -13.23 -8.34 -8.04
N GLY A 313 -14.06 -9.39 -7.89
CA GLY A 313 -15.30 -9.30 -7.11
C GLY A 313 -15.04 -8.94 -5.64
N GLY A 314 -13.94 -9.43 -5.06
CA GLY A 314 -13.51 -9.08 -3.71
C GLY A 314 -13.11 -7.61 -3.58
N ILE A 315 -12.53 -7.00 -4.62
CA ILE A 315 -12.25 -5.55 -4.65
C ILE A 315 -13.56 -4.76 -4.57
N VAL A 316 -14.57 -5.15 -5.35
CA VAL A 316 -15.87 -4.47 -5.38
C VAL A 316 -16.57 -4.59 -4.02
N ASP A 317 -16.60 -5.79 -3.43
CA ASP A 317 -17.22 -6.01 -2.13
C ASP A 317 -16.49 -5.28 -0.99
N ALA A 318 -15.15 -5.27 -1.01
CA ALA A 318 -14.34 -4.51 -0.08
C ALA A 318 -14.62 -3.00 -0.19
N PHE A 319 -14.69 -2.48 -1.42
CA PHE A 319 -14.98 -1.06 -1.65
C PHE A 319 -16.40 -0.67 -1.21
N ARG A 320 -17.40 -1.53 -1.42
CA ARG A 320 -18.76 -1.31 -0.88
C ARG A 320 -18.76 -1.25 0.65
N ARG A 321 -17.95 -2.08 1.31
CA ARG A 321 -17.78 -2.05 2.78
C ARG A 321 -17.16 -0.73 3.24
N ILE A 322 -16.06 -0.30 2.59
CA ILE A 322 -15.42 1.01 2.84
C ILE A 322 -16.41 2.15 2.69
N GLN A 323 -17.17 2.17 1.58
CA GLN A 323 -18.18 3.19 1.33
C GLN A 323 -19.25 3.21 2.40
N LYS A 324 -19.85 2.06 2.73
CA LYS A 324 -20.92 1.96 3.73
C LYS A 324 -20.45 2.49 5.09
N ALA A 325 -19.29 2.04 5.57
CA ALA A 325 -18.75 2.47 6.85
C ALA A 325 -18.29 3.93 6.83
N GLY A 326 -17.69 4.40 5.74
CA GLY A 326 -17.26 5.78 5.60
C GLY A 326 -18.42 6.78 5.47
N TYR A 327 -19.50 6.40 4.79
CA TYR A 327 -20.70 7.23 4.64
C TYR A 327 -21.32 7.58 5.98
N TYR A 328 -21.32 6.66 6.95
CA TYR A 328 -21.79 6.94 8.30
C TYR A 328 -21.12 8.18 8.92
N TYR A 329 -19.80 8.30 8.81
CA TYR A 329 -19.06 9.44 9.35
C TYR A 329 -19.16 10.69 8.47
N ILE A 330 -19.19 10.51 7.15
CA ILE A 330 -19.32 11.61 6.19
C ILE A 330 -20.69 12.28 6.32
N ASP A 331 -21.77 11.51 6.37
CA ASP A 331 -23.13 12.04 6.49
C ASP A 331 -23.31 12.77 7.81
N LYS A 332 -22.81 12.21 8.92
CA LYS A 332 -22.79 12.91 10.21
C LYS A 332 -22.06 14.26 10.13
N LYS A 333 -20.89 14.29 9.48
CA LYS A 333 -20.14 15.56 9.32
C LYS A 333 -20.88 16.54 8.42
N LEU A 334 -21.54 16.06 7.37
CA LEU A 334 -22.34 16.90 6.48
C LEU A 334 -23.54 17.50 7.22
N GLU A 335 -24.22 16.73 8.05
CA GLU A 335 -25.31 17.21 8.92
C GLU A 335 -24.82 18.29 9.90
N GLU A 336 -23.68 18.05 10.55
CA GLU A 336 -23.04 19.05 11.43
C GLU A 336 -22.72 20.35 10.68
N VAL A 337 -22.15 20.26 9.48
CA VAL A 337 -21.81 21.42 8.65
C VAL A 337 -23.05 22.16 8.17
N GLN A 338 -24.13 21.44 7.81
CA GLN A 338 -25.39 22.04 7.42
C GLN A 338 -26.07 22.76 8.60
N ALA A 339 -26.03 22.18 9.79
CA ALA A 339 -26.59 22.78 11.01
C ALA A 339 -25.89 24.09 11.39
N MET A 340 -24.62 24.28 11.00
CA MET A 340 -23.88 25.54 11.20
C MET A 340 -24.36 26.69 10.29
N HIS A 341 -25.18 26.46 9.25
CA HIS A 341 -25.76 27.50 8.38
C HIS A 341 -24.81 28.69 8.07
N ALA A 342 -25.13 29.89 8.58
CA ALA A 342 -24.39 31.13 8.36
C ALA A 342 -23.18 31.32 9.30
N SER A 343 -22.98 30.44 10.27
CA SER A 343 -21.82 30.46 11.19
C SER A 343 -20.71 29.52 10.75
N LEU A 344 -20.64 29.19 9.45
CA LEU A 344 -19.51 28.43 8.92
C LEU A 344 -18.21 29.23 9.09
N PRO A 345 -17.13 28.58 9.56
CA PRO A 345 -15.83 29.24 9.64
C PRO A 345 -15.38 29.69 8.25
N ALA A 346 -14.58 30.76 8.21
CA ALA A 346 -13.95 31.18 6.96
C ALA A 346 -13.13 30.02 6.37
N GLU A 347 -12.96 29.97 5.04
CA GLU A 347 -12.20 28.87 4.37
C GLU A 347 -10.79 28.67 4.98
N SER A 348 -10.18 29.76 5.46
CA SER A 348 -8.87 29.77 6.12
C SER A 348 -8.85 29.10 7.49
N GLU A 349 -10.01 28.97 8.15
CA GLU A 349 -10.19 28.42 9.50
C GLU A 349 -10.88 27.05 9.47
N ALA A 350 -11.56 26.71 8.37
CA ALA A 350 -12.23 25.43 8.20
C ALA A 350 -11.25 24.24 8.07
N ASP A 351 -11.57 23.13 8.71
CA ASP A 351 -10.86 21.86 8.54
C ASP A 351 -11.25 21.12 7.26
N PHE A 352 -10.59 19.99 6.96
CA PHE A 352 -10.59 19.36 5.64
C PHE A 352 -11.96 19.23 4.96
N VAL A 353 -12.92 18.49 5.53
CA VAL A 353 -14.26 18.31 4.91
C VAL A 353 -15.03 19.64 4.87
N THR A 354 -15.02 20.42 5.95
CA THR A 354 -15.71 21.72 6.00
C THR A 354 -15.17 22.70 4.96
N TYR A 355 -13.84 22.70 4.75
CA TYR A 355 -13.17 23.48 3.72
C TYR A 355 -13.60 23.05 2.32
N LEU A 356 -13.66 21.74 2.03
CA LEU A 356 -14.12 21.26 0.73
C LEU A 356 -15.59 21.63 0.47
N ILE A 357 -16.46 21.55 1.49
CA ILE A 357 -17.87 21.95 1.40
C ILE A 357 -18.03 23.46 1.19
N SER A 358 -17.16 24.27 1.80
CA SER A 358 -17.21 25.74 1.67
C SER A 358 -16.88 26.22 0.24
N ARG A 359 -16.22 25.39 -0.56
CA ARG A 359 -15.83 25.72 -1.93
C ARG A 359 -16.97 25.46 -2.92
N LYS A 360 -17.31 26.49 -3.70
CA LYS A 360 -18.40 26.45 -4.70
C LYS A 360 -18.09 25.58 -5.92
N ASP A 361 -16.82 25.32 -6.19
CA ASP A 361 -16.31 24.58 -7.33
C ASP A 361 -15.91 23.13 -6.95
N VAL A 362 -16.50 22.59 -5.88
CA VAL A 362 -16.35 21.18 -5.48
C VAL A 362 -17.74 20.58 -5.24
N SER A 363 -18.07 19.50 -5.93
CA SER A 363 -19.36 18.81 -5.77
C SER A 363 -19.40 17.99 -4.48
N LYS A 364 -20.61 17.69 -3.99
CA LYS A 364 -20.79 16.83 -2.81
C LYS A 364 -20.13 15.46 -3.01
N GLU A 365 -20.26 14.89 -4.20
CA GLU A 365 -19.69 13.60 -4.56
C GLU A 365 -18.15 13.65 -4.56
N GLU A 366 -17.55 14.77 -4.97
CA GLU A 366 -16.10 15.00 -4.90
C GLU A 366 -15.61 15.14 -3.46
N VAL A 367 -16.39 15.79 -2.57
CA VAL A 367 -16.09 15.85 -1.13
C VAL A 367 -16.07 14.44 -0.54
N VAL A 368 -17.13 13.66 -0.78
CA VAL A 368 -17.25 12.26 -0.34
C VAL A 368 -16.08 11.43 -0.85
N GLY A 369 -15.83 11.47 -2.16
CA GLY A 369 -14.78 10.68 -2.81
C GLY A 369 -13.39 11.00 -2.26
N SER A 370 -13.12 12.29 -2.01
CA SER A 370 -11.88 12.76 -1.40
C SER A 370 -11.75 12.30 0.06
N ALA A 371 -12.81 12.40 0.86
CA ALA A 371 -12.80 11.97 2.25
C ALA A 371 -12.55 10.46 2.38
N LEU A 372 -13.29 9.64 1.62
CA LEU A 372 -13.10 8.18 1.60
C LEU A 372 -11.68 7.79 1.19
N GLU A 373 -11.11 8.47 0.20
CA GLU A 373 -9.76 8.19 -0.26
C GLU A 373 -8.69 8.59 0.76
N MET A 374 -8.85 9.74 1.43
CA MET A 374 -7.92 10.14 2.50
C MET A 374 -7.97 9.17 3.67
N LEU A 375 -9.16 8.77 4.11
CA LEU A 375 -9.31 7.76 5.16
C LEU A 375 -8.67 6.44 4.76
N ALA A 376 -9.03 5.87 3.60
CA ALA A 376 -8.48 4.60 3.14
C ALA A 376 -6.96 4.64 2.97
N GLY A 377 -6.42 5.73 2.42
CA GLY A 377 -4.98 5.92 2.27
C GLY A 377 -4.23 6.06 3.60
N GLY A 378 -4.88 6.61 4.63
CA GLY A 378 -4.28 6.86 5.94
C GLY A 378 -4.34 5.69 6.92
N VAL A 379 -5.06 4.59 6.62
CA VAL A 379 -5.12 3.43 7.54
C VAL A 379 -3.85 2.58 7.48
N ASP A 380 -3.59 1.96 6.33
CA ASP A 380 -2.58 0.89 6.21
C ASP A 380 -1.15 1.46 6.08
N THR A 381 -1.00 2.70 5.62
CA THR A 381 0.31 3.25 5.26
C THR A 381 1.10 3.72 6.48
N THR A 382 0.52 4.63 7.26
CA THR A 382 1.14 5.19 8.47
C THR A 382 1.27 4.10 9.54
N SER A 383 0.26 3.25 9.71
CA SER A 383 0.27 2.17 10.68
C SER A 383 1.48 1.24 10.47
N ASN A 384 1.70 0.74 9.24
CA ASN A 384 2.85 -0.11 8.92
C ASN A 384 4.17 0.62 9.08
N THR A 385 4.23 1.92 8.75
CA THR A 385 5.45 2.71 8.98
C THR A 385 5.81 2.80 10.46
N LEU A 386 4.83 3.08 11.32
CA LEU A 386 5.05 3.10 12.77
C LEU A 386 5.46 1.71 13.26
N MET A 387 4.79 0.65 12.80
CA MET A 387 5.07 -0.73 13.18
C MET A 387 6.51 -1.15 12.82
N TRP A 388 6.95 -0.88 11.59
CA TRP A 388 8.34 -1.14 11.17
C TRP A 388 9.35 -0.28 11.93
N THR A 389 8.97 0.92 12.34
CA THR A 389 9.84 1.78 13.16
C THR A 389 10.01 1.20 14.56
N LEU A 390 8.92 0.76 15.19
CA LEU A 390 8.97 0.10 16.49
C LEU A 390 9.75 -1.22 16.41
N TYR A 391 9.51 -2.04 15.37
CA TYR A 391 10.24 -3.29 15.14
C TYR A 391 11.75 -3.05 14.99
N ALA A 392 12.15 -2.12 14.12
CA ALA A 392 13.56 -1.82 13.89
C ALA A 392 14.26 -1.31 15.17
N LEU A 393 13.57 -0.54 16.00
CA LEU A 393 14.10 -0.07 17.28
C LEU A 393 14.12 -1.16 18.35
N ALA A 394 13.23 -2.15 18.30
CA ALA A 394 13.08 -3.19 19.32
C ALA A 394 14.37 -4.00 19.54
N ASP A 395 15.16 -4.20 18.49
CA ASP A 395 16.45 -4.90 18.54
C ASP A 395 17.65 -3.98 18.84
N HIS A 396 17.39 -2.69 19.11
CA HIS A 396 18.42 -1.68 19.32
C HIS A 396 18.15 -0.83 20.58
N PRO A 397 18.31 -1.40 21.79
CA PRO A 397 18.08 -0.69 23.05
C PRO A 397 18.91 0.60 23.18
N GLU A 398 20.12 0.64 22.63
CA GLU A 398 20.98 1.81 22.62
C GLU A 398 20.39 2.97 21.80
N LYS A 399 19.71 2.65 20.69
CA LYS A 399 19.03 3.64 19.85
C LYS A 399 17.72 4.11 20.49
N GLN A 400 17.00 3.21 21.17
CA GLN A 400 15.83 3.60 21.97
C GLN A 400 16.21 4.55 23.10
N ALA A 401 17.29 4.26 23.83
CA ALA A 401 17.78 5.12 24.92
C ALA A 401 18.13 6.52 24.41
N ARG A 402 18.86 6.60 23.29
CA ARG A 402 19.20 7.88 22.63
C ARG A 402 17.97 8.63 22.13
N LEU A 403 16.98 7.93 21.57
CA LEU A 403 15.71 8.52 21.15
C LEU A 403 14.96 9.11 22.34
N LYS A 404 14.90 8.38 23.46
CA LYS A 404 14.28 8.85 24.69
C LYS A 404 14.98 10.09 25.24
N GLU A 405 16.32 10.08 25.28
CA GLU A 405 17.13 11.22 25.73
C GLU A 405 16.85 12.48 24.88
N GLU A 406 16.79 12.36 23.54
CA GLU A 406 16.44 13.48 22.67
C GLU A 406 15.03 14.01 22.98
N VAL A 407 14.05 13.11 23.08
CA VAL A 407 12.64 13.50 23.29
C VAL A 407 12.46 14.19 24.65
N GLU A 408 13.03 13.64 25.72
CA GLU A 408 13.00 14.24 27.05
C GLU A 408 13.77 15.56 27.11
N GLY A 409 14.90 15.64 26.42
CA GLY A 409 15.72 16.85 26.31
C GLY A 409 15.01 18.01 25.59
N VAL A 410 14.15 17.71 24.61
CA VAL A 410 13.34 18.72 23.91
C VAL A 410 12.07 19.07 24.71
N MET A 411 11.43 18.09 25.33
CA MET A 411 10.16 18.27 26.07
C MET A 411 10.37 18.60 27.55
N LYS A 412 11.22 19.59 27.86
CA LYS A 412 11.44 20.05 29.24
C LYS A 412 10.16 20.67 29.81
N GLY A 413 9.88 20.47 31.10
CA GLY A 413 8.85 21.22 31.83
C GLY A 413 7.43 20.65 31.82
N GLY A 414 7.21 19.44 31.30
CA GLY A 414 5.88 18.79 31.40
C GLY A 414 4.80 19.35 30.46
N GLU A 415 5.15 20.27 29.58
CA GLU A 415 4.26 20.84 28.57
C GLU A 415 3.84 19.79 27.52
N GLY A 416 2.69 20.04 26.89
CA GLY A 416 2.21 19.27 25.74
C GLY A 416 3.15 19.36 24.54
N MET A 417 3.08 18.37 23.66
CA MET A 417 3.87 18.31 22.44
C MET A 417 3.41 19.38 21.45
N THR A 418 4.35 20.20 20.98
CA THR A 418 4.08 21.23 19.98
C THR A 418 4.79 20.89 18.68
N ALA A 419 4.36 21.52 17.58
CA ALA A 419 5.06 21.38 16.32
C ALA A 419 6.51 21.90 16.37
N ALA A 420 6.81 22.85 17.27
CA ALA A 420 8.17 23.36 17.48
C ALA A 420 9.05 22.29 18.14
N HIS A 421 8.51 21.50 19.08
CA HIS A 421 9.22 20.36 19.65
C HIS A 421 9.62 19.37 18.54
N LEU A 422 8.70 18.99 17.66
CA LEU A 422 9.00 18.08 16.54
C LEU A 422 10.09 18.62 15.61
N GLN A 423 10.19 19.93 15.41
CA GLN A 423 11.27 20.53 14.60
C GLN A 423 12.65 20.23 15.18
N ASN A 424 12.77 20.17 16.50
CA ASN A 424 14.00 19.99 17.25
C ASN A 424 14.31 18.53 17.63
N MET A 425 13.64 17.54 17.02
CA MET A 425 13.90 16.10 17.21
C MET A 425 14.50 15.45 15.94
N PRO A 426 15.75 15.78 15.55
CA PRO A 426 16.38 15.24 14.34
C PRO A 426 16.62 13.73 14.40
N TYR A 427 16.95 13.15 15.56
CA TYR A 427 17.18 11.71 15.70
C TYR A 427 15.89 10.92 15.58
N LEU A 428 14.80 11.38 16.17
CA LEU A 428 13.47 10.79 15.98
C LEU A 428 13.07 10.73 14.49
N LYS A 429 13.30 11.82 13.74
CA LYS A 429 13.07 11.83 12.28
C LYS A 429 14.01 10.89 11.53
N ALA A 430 15.24 10.76 12.01
CA ALA A 430 16.23 9.86 11.44
C ALA A 430 15.84 8.39 11.63
N CYS A 431 15.31 8.01 12.81
CA CYS A 431 14.80 6.67 13.07
C CYS A 431 13.68 6.30 12.10
N ILE A 432 12.68 7.18 11.94
CA ILE A 432 11.56 6.96 11.00
C ILE A 432 12.07 6.84 9.56
N LYS A 433 12.97 7.74 9.15
CA LYS A 433 13.51 7.75 7.78
C LYS A 433 14.32 6.48 7.48
N GLU A 434 15.08 5.99 8.45
CA GLU A 434 15.84 4.75 8.30
C GLU A 434 14.92 3.53 8.21
N SER A 435 13.84 3.50 9.00
CA SER A 435 12.84 2.44 8.92
C SER A 435 12.14 2.44 7.56
N GLN A 436 11.81 3.62 7.02
CA GLN A 436 11.23 3.75 5.68
C GLN A 436 12.21 3.39 4.54
N ARG A 437 13.53 3.46 4.76
CA ARG A 437 14.53 3.00 3.79
C ARG A 437 14.57 1.48 3.72
N LEU A 438 14.58 0.80 4.88
CA LEU A 438 14.62 -0.66 4.96
C LEU A 438 13.28 -1.32 4.64
N TYR A 439 12.19 -0.69 5.09
CA TYR A 439 10.81 -1.19 5.00
C TYR A 439 9.91 -0.15 4.32
N PRO A 440 10.15 0.19 3.04
CA PRO A 440 9.34 1.17 2.33
C PRO A 440 7.94 0.59 2.09
N VAL A 441 6.93 1.12 2.79
CA VAL A 441 5.52 0.71 2.62
C VAL A 441 5.09 0.79 1.14
N ALA A 442 5.50 1.84 0.43
CA ALA A 442 5.47 1.89 -1.03
C ALA A 442 6.86 1.51 -1.57
N ASN A 443 7.08 0.21 -1.79
CA ASN A 443 8.36 -0.34 -2.25
C ASN A 443 8.64 -0.06 -3.74
N ILE A 444 7.62 0.34 -4.50
CA ILE A 444 7.75 0.80 -5.89
C ILE A 444 6.94 2.08 -6.06
N ASN A 445 7.57 3.13 -6.56
CA ASN A 445 6.89 4.30 -7.11
C ASN A 445 6.73 4.14 -8.63
N SER A 446 5.80 4.86 -9.26
CA SER A 446 5.66 4.81 -10.72
C SER A 446 5.50 6.16 -11.37
N ARG A 447 5.93 6.23 -12.63
CA ARG A 447 5.64 7.32 -13.56
C ARG A 447 5.32 6.78 -14.94
N ARG A 448 4.33 7.37 -15.61
CA ARG A 448 4.02 7.09 -17.00
C ARG A 448 4.46 8.26 -17.84
N LEU A 449 5.44 8.02 -18.71
CA LEU A 449 6.09 9.05 -19.52
C LEU A 449 5.09 9.78 -20.42
N ASP A 450 5.27 11.08 -20.57
CA ASP A 450 4.54 11.96 -21.48
C ASP A 450 5.37 12.43 -22.69
N HIS A 451 6.66 12.10 -22.70
CA HIS A 451 7.64 12.32 -23.77
C HIS A 451 8.64 11.15 -23.81
N ASP A 452 9.43 11.07 -24.87
CA ASP A 452 10.53 10.11 -25.01
C ASP A 452 11.73 10.56 -24.17
N ILE A 453 12.47 9.64 -23.54
CA ILE A 453 13.62 9.99 -22.69
C ILE A 453 14.72 8.94 -22.78
N VAL A 454 15.98 9.38 -22.73
CA VAL A 454 17.14 8.46 -22.65
C VAL A 454 17.46 8.17 -21.18
N LEU A 455 17.40 6.90 -20.77
CA LEU A 455 17.71 6.44 -19.40
C LEU A 455 18.74 5.32 -19.46
N SER A 456 19.82 5.41 -18.68
CA SER A 456 20.94 4.44 -18.71
C SER A 456 21.41 4.06 -20.13
N GLY A 457 21.42 5.03 -21.05
CA GLY A 457 21.81 4.83 -22.46
C GLY A 457 20.77 4.13 -23.35
N TYR A 458 19.52 4.01 -22.90
CA TYR A 458 18.40 3.47 -23.68
C TYR A 458 17.34 4.52 -23.97
N THR A 459 16.87 4.60 -25.22
CA THR A 459 15.72 5.42 -25.59
C THR A 459 14.43 4.75 -25.12
N VAL A 460 13.74 5.39 -24.16
CA VAL A 460 12.47 4.94 -23.60
C VAL A 460 11.33 5.79 -24.14
N PRO A 461 10.36 5.19 -24.84
CA PRO A 461 9.31 5.94 -25.51
C PRO A 461 8.25 6.45 -24.52
N LYS A 462 7.60 7.54 -24.92
CA LYS A 462 6.38 8.09 -24.32
C LYS A 462 5.34 7.00 -24.09
N GLY A 463 4.63 7.11 -22.96
CA GLY A 463 3.57 6.19 -22.59
C GLY A 463 4.06 4.94 -21.85
N THR A 464 5.37 4.68 -21.83
CA THR A 464 5.98 3.62 -21.00
C THR A 464 5.76 3.92 -19.52
N THR A 465 5.41 2.87 -18.76
CA THR A 465 5.39 2.94 -17.29
C THR A 465 6.76 2.61 -16.73
N LEU A 466 7.32 3.56 -16.00
CA LEU A 466 8.53 3.41 -15.20
C LEU A 466 8.14 3.02 -13.78
N LEU A 467 8.82 2.01 -13.25
CA LEU A 467 8.68 1.48 -11.90
C LEU A 467 9.98 1.82 -11.15
N LEU A 468 9.91 2.83 -10.30
CA LEU A 468 11.04 3.33 -9.52
C LEU A 468 11.14 2.46 -8.27
N ASP A 469 12.08 1.54 -8.29
CA ASP A 469 12.25 0.51 -7.25
C ASP A 469 12.98 1.10 -6.04
N THR A 470 12.19 1.67 -5.14
CA THR A 470 12.71 2.34 -3.93
C THR A 470 13.32 1.36 -2.96
N MET A 471 12.87 0.10 -2.97
CA MET A 471 13.48 -0.94 -2.15
C MET A 471 14.88 -1.25 -2.66
N SER A 472 15.05 -1.56 -3.95
CA SER A 472 16.36 -1.81 -4.54
C SER A 472 17.35 -0.65 -4.38
N MET A 473 16.88 0.60 -4.42
CA MET A 473 17.72 1.78 -4.16
C MET A 473 18.10 1.89 -2.67
N GLY A 474 17.16 1.62 -1.78
CA GLY A 474 17.38 1.62 -0.33
C GLY A 474 18.43 0.61 0.13
N TYR A 475 18.53 -0.53 -0.56
CA TYR A 475 19.51 -1.59 -0.28
C TYR A 475 20.81 -1.50 -1.11
N ASP A 476 21.02 -0.41 -1.86
CA ASP A 476 22.18 -0.27 -2.75
C ASP A 476 23.41 0.28 -2.03
N GLU A 477 24.51 -0.47 -2.03
CA GLU A 477 25.80 -0.07 -1.43
C GLU A 477 26.43 1.16 -2.10
N ARG A 478 26.03 1.51 -3.34
CA ARG A 478 26.46 2.75 -3.99
C ARG A 478 25.93 4.00 -3.28
N TYR A 479 24.82 3.88 -2.56
CA TYR A 479 24.15 5.00 -1.90
C TYR A 479 24.18 4.92 -0.37
N PHE A 480 24.26 3.72 0.20
CA PHE A 480 24.19 3.50 1.65
C PHE A 480 25.26 2.52 2.11
N THR A 481 26.10 2.92 3.06
CA THR A 481 27.07 2.02 3.69
C THR A 481 26.33 1.06 4.63
N ASP A 482 26.70 -0.23 4.57
CA ASP A 482 26.02 -1.33 5.26
C ASP A 482 24.49 -1.23 5.12
N PRO A 483 23.95 -1.36 3.89
CA PRO A 483 22.57 -1.00 3.59
C PRO A 483 21.55 -1.90 4.30
N THR A 484 21.95 -3.08 4.77
CA THR A 484 21.07 -3.99 5.53
C THR A 484 20.95 -3.61 7.01
N GLN A 485 21.82 -2.73 7.52
CA GLN A 485 21.86 -2.34 8.93
C GLN A 485 20.95 -1.15 9.21
N TYR A 486 20.28 -1.19 10.37
CA TYR A 486 19.48 -0.06 10.86
C TYR A 486 20.38 0.99 11.51
N LYS A 487 20.69 2.08 10.77
CA LYS A 487 21.56 3.16 11.23
C LYS A 487 20.89 4.53 11.05
N PRO A 488 20.05 4.99 12.00
CA PRO A 488 19.46 6.34 11.97
C PRO A 488 20.50 7.44 11.78
N GLU A 489 21.72 7.25 12.32
CA GLU A 489 22.84 8.19 12.28
C GLU A 489 23.17 8.68 10.86
N ARG A 490 22.90 7.87 9.82
CA ARG A 490 23.14 8.26 8.43
C ARG A 490 22.35 9.50 8.01
N TRP A 491 21.23 9.78 8.69
CA TRP A 491 20.33 10.88 8.39
C TRP A 491 20.55 12.13 9.24
N LEU A 492 21.59 12.15 10.08
CA LEU A 492 21.99 13.29 10.88
C LEU A 492 23.02 14.16 10.16
N GLU A 493 23.28 15.34 10.70
CA GLU A 493 24.39 16.19 10.23
C GLU A 493 25.73 15.47 10.39
N GLY A 494 26.58 15.53 9.36
CA GLY A 494 27.84 14.79 9.32
C GLY A 494 27.72 13.31 8.91
N GLY A 495 26.50 12.78 8.78
CA GLY A 495 26.25 11.44 8.22
C GLY A 495 26.25 11.41 6.68
N GLU A 496 25.71 10.34 6.10
CA GLU A 496 25.50 10.19 4.65
C GLU A 496 24.51 11.21 4.07
N LYS A 497 23.77 11.90 4.94
CA LYS A 497 22.94 13.05 4.59
C LYS A 497 23.80 14.29 4.34
N ARG A 498 24.44 14.29 3.18
CA ARG A 498 24.80 15.51 2.46
C ARG A 498 24.18 15.42 1.07
N ALA A 499 23.65 16.55 0.59
CA ALA A 499 22.94 16.66 -0.67
C ALA A 499 23.62 15.89 -1.83
N GLY A 500 22.82 15.30 -2.71
CA GLY A 500 23.32 14.48 -3.82
C GLY A 500 22.41 13.27 -4.11
N PRO A 501 22.95 12.22 -4.78
CA PRO A 501 22.19 11.03 -5.15
C PRO A 501 21.48 10.33 -3.97
N VAL A 502 22.07 10.32 -2.77
CA VAL A 502 21.50 9.67 -1.57
C VAL A 502 20.09 10.18 -1.22
N ALA A 503 19.75 11.43 -1.56
CA ALA A 503 18.42 11.98 -1.30
C ALA A 503 17.31 11.33 -2.14
N PHE A 504 17.63 10.84 -3.34
CA PHE A 504 16.70 10.18 -4.25
C PHE A 504 16.76 8.64 -4.16
N ALA A 505 17.76 8.11 -3.45
CA ALA A 505 17.85 6.69 -3.14
C ALA A 505 16.82 6.23 -2.08
N SER A 506 16.13 7.16 -1.41
CA SER A 506 15.03 6.87 -0.48
C SER A 506 13.88 7.86 -0.71
N LEU A 507 12.79 7.38 -1.32
CA LEU A 507 11.61 8.17 -1.69
C LEU A 507 10.30 7.55 -1.17
N PRO A 508 10.14 7.38 0.16
CA PRO A 508 8.96 6.70 0.73
C PRO A 508 7.64 7.41 0.43
N PHE A 509 7.68 8.71 0.16
CA PHE A 509 6.52 9.53 -0.22
C PHE A 509 6.52 9.92 -1.71
N GLY A 510 7.43 9.37 -2.51
CA GLY A 510 7.69 9.83 -3.87
C GLY A 510 8.24 11.27 -3.92
N PHE A 511 8.30 11.83 -5.12
CA PHE A 511 8.81 13.19 -5.38
C PHE A 511 7.90 13.94 -6.38
N GLY A 512 8.07 15.25 -6.47
CA GLY A 512 7.41 16.12 -7.44
C GLY A 512 5.95 16.48 -7.10
N PRO A 513 5.22 17.14 -8.03
CA PRO A 513 3.85 17.61 -7.85
C PRO A 513 2.86 16.51 -7.43
N ARG A 514 3.13 15.26 -7.81
CA ARG A 514 2.33 14.07 -7.47
C ARG A 514 2.99 13.20 -6.42
N MET A 515 3.85 13.74 -5.55
CA MET A 515 4.26 13.07 -4.29
C MET A 515 3.05 12.80 -3.38
N CYS A 516 3.20 11.99 -2.33
CA CYS A 516 2.12 11.72 -1.37
C CYS A 516 1.48 13.02 -0.85
N VAL A 517 0.14 13.11 -0.95
CA VAL A 517 -0.61 14.29 -0.50
C VAL A 517 -0.73 14.33 1.03
N GLY A 518 -0.72 13.17 1.69
CA GLY A 518 -0.75 13.04 3.14
C GLY A 518 0.63 13.10 3.81
N ARG A 519 1.72 13.34 3.08
CA ARG A 519 3.09 13.22 3.60
C ARG A 519 3.30 13.92 4.94
N ARG A 520 2.89 15.18 5.04
CA ARG A 520 3.16 15.99 6.24
C ARG A 520 2.30 15.58 7.43
N VAL A 521 1.05 15.16 7.17
CA VAL A 521 0.17 14.57 8.18
C VAL A 521 0.78 13.26 8.70
N ALA A 522 1.16 12.36 7.80
CA ALA A 522 1.80 11.08 8.13
C ALA A 522 3.12 11.27 8.91
N GLU A 523 3.99 12.18 8.45
CA GLU A 523 5.22 12.51 9.17
C GLU A 523 4.91 13.03 10.58
N ALA A 524 3.94 13.94 10.75
CA ALA A 524 3.60 14.49 12.05
C ALA A 524 2.99 13.46 13.00
N GLU A 525 2.02 12.66 12.55
CA GLU A 525 1.35 11.68 13.41
C GLU A 525 2.30 10.57 13.87
N ILE A 526 3.17 10.05 12.98
CA ILE A 526 4.19 9.05 13.34
C ILE A 526 5.20 9.63 14.32
N GLN A 527 5.65 10.87 14.09
CA GLN A 527 6.61 11.53 14.97
C GLN A 527 6.04 11.70 16.38
N VAL A 528 4.78 12.16 16.48
CA VAL A 528 4.11 12.34 17.77
C VAL A 528 3.91 11.01 18.49
N ALA A 529 3.43 9.98 17.79
CA ALA A 529 3.24 8.66 18.38
C ALA A 529 4.55 8.05 18.87
N LEU A 530 5.60 8.08 18.05
CA LEU A 530 6.91 7.55 18.43
C LEU A 530 7.52 8.30 19.62
N ALA A 531 7.42 9.64 19.64
CA ALA A 531 7.90 10.44 20.77
C ALA A 531 7.14 10.14 22.06
N LYS A 532 5.81 9.97 21.99
CA LYS A 532 5.00 9.60 23.16
C LYS A 532 5.34 8.21 23.67
N ILE A 533 5.50 7.23 22.77
CA ILE A 533 5.91 5.86 23.11
C ILE A 533 7.28 5.86 23.77
N SER A 534 8.28 6.54 23.19
CA SER A 534 9.65 6.58 23.72
C SER A 534 9.76 7.27 25.07
N ARG A 535 8.92 8.28 25.32
CA ARG A 535 8.88 8.98 26.60
C ARG A 535 8.14 8.18 27.68
N HIS A 536 7.06 7.49 27.32
CA HIS A 536 6.21 6.77 28.27
C HIS A 536 6.83 5.46 28.75
N PHE A 537 7.36 4.65 27.83
CA PHE A 537 7.93 3.36 28.18
C PHE A 537 9.43 3.47 28.48
N SER A 538 9.96 2.56 29.32
CA SER A 538 11.40 2.46 29.57
C SER A 538 12.15 1.85 28.38
N GLY A 539 11.44 1.07 27.56
CA GLY A 539 11.89 0.53 26.27
C GLY A 539 10.89 -0.52 25.78
N TRP A 540 11.12 -1.09 24.61
CA TRP A 540 10.35 -2.21 24.08
C TRP A 540 11.25 -3.23 23.37
N GLU A 541 10.81 -4.48 23.33
CA GLU A 541 11.51 -5.60 22.70
C GLU A 541 10.57 -6.40 21.80
N SER A 542 11.12 -7.02 20.75
CA SER A 542 10.38 -7.97 19.92
C SER A 542 10.55 -9.37 20.50
N LYS A 543 9.45 -10.14 20.53
CA LYS A 543 9.49 -11.58 20.83
C LYS A 543 9.62 -12.43 19.57
N ASP A 544 9.72 -11.79 18.42
CA ASP A 544 9.93 -12.45 17.14
C ASP A 544 11.43 -12.62 16.88
N SER A 545 11.85 -13.79 16.38
CA SER A 545 13.24 -14.03 16.00
C SER A 545 13.65 -13.23 14.75
N THR A 546 12.78 -13.19 13.75
CA THR A 546 12.86 -12.34 12.56
C THR A 546 11.46 -12.23 11.96
N ILE A 547 11.12 -11.06 11.43
CA ILE A 547 9.88 -10.84 10.68
C ILE A 547 10.24 -10.42 9.27
N GLU A 548 9.82 -11.20 8.29
CA GLU A 548 10.01 -10.80 6.90
C GLU A 548 8.89 -9.87 6.42
N PRO A 549 9.21 -8.92 5.53
CA PRO A 549 8.19 -8.17 4.79
C PRO A 549 7.36 -9.06 3.87
N ALA A 550 6.11 -8.68 3.66
CA ALA A 550 5.19 -9.22 2.65
C ALA A 550 4.51 -8.06 1.91
N VAL A 551 4.28 -8.22 0.61
CA VAL A 551 3.68 -7.22 -0.27
C VAL A 551 2.25 -7.66 -0.61
N THR A 552 1.27 -6.90 -0.15
CA THR A 552 -0.15 -7.06 -0.48
C THR A 552 -0.67 -5.81 -1.19
N LEU A 553 0.11 -5.35 -2.18
CA LEU A 553 0.16 -4.00 -2.77
C LEU A 553 1.02 -3.02 -1.97
N LEU A 554 0.85 -3.00 -0.65
CA LEU A 554 1.72 -2.28 0.27
C LEU A 554 2.60 -3.27 1.03
N LEU A 555 3.77 -2.81 1.44
CA LEU A 555 4.71 -3.60 2.21
C LEU A 555 4.38 -3.51 3.70
N GLY A 556 4.01 -4.66 4.28
CA GLY A 556 3.72 -4.84 5.70
C GLY A 556 4.44 -6.07 6.25
N PRO A 557 4.33 -6.35 7.56
CA PRO A 557 4.89 -7.57 8.14
C PRO A 557 4.10 -8.80 7.65
N GLU A 558 4.78 -9.92 7.41
CA GLU A 558 4.11 -11.16 6.95
C GLU A 558 3.14 -11.76 7.96
N ARG A 559 3.30 -11.39 9.24
CA ARG A 559 2.49 -11.85 10.37
C ARG A 559 2.46 -10.76 11.45
N PRO A 560 1.45 -10.77 12.34
CA PRO A 560 1.41 -9.87 13.49
C PRO A 560 2.73 -9.84 14.28
N LEU A 561 3.22 -8.63 14.59
CA LEU A 561 4.38 -8.46 15.47
C LEU A 561 4.02 -8.76 16.91
N GLN A 562 4.97 -9.29 17.66
CA GLN A 562 4.89 -9.48 19.10
C GLN A 562 5.82 -8.50 19.79
N LEU A 563 5.30 -7.32 20.12
CA LEU A 563 6.05 -6.29 20.84
C LEU A 563 5.69 -6.32 22.33
N LYS A 564 6.73 -6.33 23.16
CA LYS A 564 6.63 -6.17 24.60
C LYS A 564 7.12 -4.79 25.00
N PHE A 565 6.29 -4.05 25.72
CA PHE A 565 6.64 -2.72 26.24
C PHE A 565 6.97 -2.81 27.73
N ASN A 566 8.12 -2.26 28.11
CA ASN A 566 8.57 -2.23 29.49
C ASN A 566 8.10 -0.92 30.15
N LYS A 567 7.52 -1.04 31.35
CA LYS A 567 7.11 0.13 32.14
C LYS A 567 8.30 0.88 32.71
#